data_AF-A0A011PNU5-F1
#
_entry.id   AF-A0A011PNU5-F1
#
_cell.length_a   1.000
_cell.length_b   1.000
_cell.length_c   1.000
_cell.angle_alpha   90.00
_cell.angle_beta   90.00
_cell.angle_gamma   90.00
#
_symmetry.space_group_name_H-M   'P 1'
#
loop_
_entity.id
_entity.type
_entity.pdbx_description
1 polymer ?
#
loop_
_entity_poly.entity_id
_entity_poly.type
_entity_poly.pdbx_seq_one_letter_code
_entity_poly.pdbx_strand_id
1 'polypeptide(L)'
;MKMSYRVGGLLAAIVCLTNPVFAKDAGTAAASASTKESTKDSAQARALDSAMTPGEGQKRLAAMIGTFNVAIRTWVDPSQPPIESSATSVGAWVLGERYVQMMLAGDLQGQPFNGIGYIGFDNVGKQYQSTWMDSGSTGMTWYKGGFDASGKSATMKGSVPDALTGKPTPVELRVKMNDDGGHVTELWGHGLGKKMFKMMELRYTRSK
;
A
#
# COMPACT_ATOMS: atom_id res chain seq x y z
N MET A 1 42.00 10.43 -21.28
CA MET A 1 43.48 10.41 -21.14
C MET A 1 43.78 9.90 -19.74
N LYS A 2 44.39 8.71 -19.63
CA LYS A 2 44.80 8.10 -18.37
C LYS A 2 45.94 8.93 -17.75
N MET A 3 45.94 9.14 -16.43
CA MET A 3 47.18 9.44 -15.74
C MET A 3 47.15 8.88 -14.32
N SER A 4 47.86 7.77 -14.18
CA SER A 4 48.26 7.18 -12.91
C SER A 4 49.46 7.95 -12.35
N TYR A 5 49.51 8.19 -11.05
CA TYR A 5 50.75 8.47 -10.35
C TYR A 5 50.85 7.59 -9.10
N ARG A 6 51.85 6.70 -9.12
CA ARG A 6 52.45 6.03 -7.96
C ARG A 6 53.92 6.41 -7.98
N VAL A 7 54.41 7.06 -6.93
CA VAL A 7 55.76 7.02 -6.31
C VAL A 7 55.60 7.87 -5.03
N GLY A 8 56.07 7.56 -3.82
CA GLY A 8 56.97 6.55 -3.28
C GLY A 8 57.61 7.14 -2.02
N GLY A 9 57.80 6.31 -0.98
CA GLY A 9 58.79 6.50 0.08
C GLY A 9 58.42 7.43 1.25
N LEU A 10 58.26 6.88 2.45
CA LEU A 10 59.37 6.82 3.43
C LEU A 10 58.97 5.90 4.61
N LEU A 11 59.83 4.93 4.91
CA LEU A 11 59.78 4.12 6.11
C LEU A 11 60.04 5.01 7.35
N ALA A 12 59.27 4.80 8.41
CA ALA A 12 59.72 5.01 9.78
C ALA A 12 59.38 3.75 10.58
N ALA A 13 60.41 2.93 10.81
CA ALA A 13 60.35 1.80 11.71
C ALA A 13 60.44 2.32 13.15
N ILE A 14 59.40 2.07 13.95
CA ILE A 14 59.48 2.17 15.42
C ILE A 14 59.30 0.76 15.95
N VAL A 15 60.42 0.19 16.41
CA VAL A 15 60.46 -0.99 17.27
C VAL A 15 60.00 -0.53 18.65
N CYS A 16 58.79 -0.90 19.04
CA CYS A 16 58.37 -0.87 20.45
C CYS A 16 58.39 -2.29 21.00
N LEU A 17 59.22 -2.46 22.02
CA LEU A 17 59.45 -3.68 22.79
C LEU A 17 58.15 -4.22 23.38
N THR A 18 57.97 -5.54 23.25
CA THR A 18 56.85 -6.32 23.77
C THR A 18 56.93 -6.48 25.29
N ASN A 19 55.85 -6.16 26.01
CA ASN A 19 55.57 -6.69 27.34
C ASN A 19 54.49 -7.79 27.22
N PRO A 20 54.76 -9.06 27.56
CA PRO A 20 53.80 -10.15 27.44
C PRO A 20 53.09 -10.37 28.78
N VAL A 21 52.21 -9.45 29.18
CA VAL A 21 51.29 -9.67 30.29
C VAL A 21 49.98 -8.99 29.88
N PHE A 22 48.85 -9.69 29.97
CA PHE A 22 47.54 -9.37 29.36
C PHE A 22 47.32 -9.81 27.91
N ALA A 23 47.58 -11.08 27.61
CA ALA A 23 46.92 -11.76 26.48
C ALA A 23 46.17 -12.99 27.00
N LYS A 24 45.03 -12.78 27.68
CA LYS A 24 44.07 -13.88 27.88
C LYS A 24 42.58 -13.51 27.81
N ASP A 25 42.19 -12.24 27.87
CA ASP A 25 40.77 -11.85 27.80
C ASP A 25 40.36 -11.02 26.56
N ALA A 26 41.28 -10.70 25.65
CA ALA A 26 40.98 -9.95 24.43
C ALA A 26 40.33 -10.79 23.31
N GLY A 27 40.48 -12.12 23.33
CA GLY A 27 39.96 -13.02 22.29
C GLY A 27 38.44 -13.18 22.32
N THR A 28 37.82 -13.15 23.50
CA THR A 28 36.40 -13.40 23.67
C THR A 28 35.54 -12.17 23.38
N ALA A 29 36.07 -10.96 23.64
CA ALA A 29 35.37 -9.70 23.36
C ALA A 29 35.38 -9.34 21.86
N ALA A 30 36.49 -9.57 21.15
CA ALA A 30 36.59 -9.31 19.71
C ALA A 30 35.80 -10.33 18.86
N ALA A 31 35.73 -11.59 19.29
CA ALA A 31 34.85 -12.60 18.67
C ALA A 31 33.37 -12.32 18.93
N SER A 32 33.01 -11.83 20.14
CA SER A 32 31.65 -11.41 20.49
C SER A 32 31.22 -10.12 19.76
N ALA A 33 32.12 -9.18 19.53
CA ALA A 33 31.87 -7.96 18.78
C ALA A 33 31.73 -8.21 17.27
N SER A 34 32.65 -8.97 16.65
CA SER A 34 32.58 -9.34 15.22
C SER A 34 31.39 -10.23 14.88
N THR A 35 30.97 -11.11 15.80
CA THR A 35 29.75 -11.91 15.64
C THR A 35 28.49 -11.05 15.82
N LYS A 36 28.49 -10.06 16.73
CA LYS A 36 27.36 -9.13 16.90
C LYS A 36 27.20 -8.13 15.75
N GLU A 37 28.29 -7.72 15.11
CA GLU A 37 28.26 -6.79 13.98
C GLU A 37 27.80 -7.50 12.70
N SER A 38 28.37 -8.68 12.38
CA SER A 38 27.91 -9.52 11.26
C SER A 38 26.47 -10.04 11.41
N THR A 39 26.01 -10.31 12.64
CA THR A 39 24.60 -10.68 12.88
C THR A 39 23.65 -9.48 12.84
N LYS A 40 24.10 -8.27 13.21
CA LYS A 40 23.31 -7.04 13.04
C LYS A 40 23.15 -6.67 11.57
N ASP A 41 24.23 -6.72 10.79
CA ASP A 41 24.18 -6.45 9.35
C ASP A 41 23.28 -7.45 8.63
N SER A 42 23.30 -8.72 9.03
CA SER A 42 22.40 -9.74 8.46
C SER A 42 20.95 -9.67 8.95
N ALA A 43 20.69 -9.18 10.18
CA ALA A 43 19.33 -8.95 10.66
C ALA A 43 18.71 -7.70 10.01
N GLN A 44 19.48 -6.63 9.88
CA GLN A 44 19.07 -5.41 9.19
C GLN A 44 18.82 -5.68 7.70
N ALA A 45 19.72 -6.39 7.02
CA ALA A 45 19.53 -6.79 5.63
C ALA A 45 18.25 -7.62 5.44
N ARG A 46 17.99 -8.60 6.31
CA ARG A 46 16.75 -9.40 6.27
C ARG A 46 15.49 -8.57 6.53
N ALA A 47 15.55 -7.62 7.45
CA ALA A 47 14.42 -6.73 7.74
C ALA A 47 14.10 -5.83 6.52
N LEU A 48 15.13 -5.26 5.89
CA LEU A 48 14.98 -4.45 4.68
C LEU A 48 14.44 -5.27 3.50
N ASP A 49 14.97 -6.49 3.31
CA ASP A 49 14.48 -7.42 2.29
C ASP A 49 12.99 -7.75 2.52
N SER A 50 12.63 -8.13 3.75
CA SER A 50 11.24 -8.44 4.12
C SER A 50 10.29 -7.24 3.96
N ALA A 51 10.78 -6.02 4.20
CA ALA A 51 9.99 -4.80 4.03
C ALA A 51 9.66 -4.53 2.55
N MET A 52 10.50 -4.96 1.63
CA MET A 52 10.39 -4.65 0.20
C MET A 52 9.85 -5.80 -0.65
N THR A 53 9.93 -7.04 -0.19
CA THR A 53 9.53 -8.23 -0.96
C THR A 53 8.01 -8.48 -0.87
N PRO A 54 7.27 -8.49 -2.00
CA PRO A 54 5.85 -8.87 -2.00
C PRO A 54 5.64 -10.25 -1.36
N GLY A 55 4.58 -10.37 -0.56
CA GLY A 55 4.22 -11.59 0.16
C GLY A 55 2.71 -11.79 0.24
N GLU A 56 2.24 -12.45 1.30
CA GLU A 56 0.83 -12.80 1.48
C GLU A 56 -0.12 -11.60 1.47
N GLY A 57 0.33 -10.42 1.91
CA GLY A 57 -0.47 -9.19 1.85
C GLY A 57 -0.75 -8.75 0.41
N GLN A 58 0.25 -8.80 -0.46
CA GLN A 58 0.10 -8.48 -1.87
C GLN A 58 -0.71 -9.57 -2.59
N LYS A 59 -0.42 -10.86 -2.36
CA LYS A 59 -1.16 -11.97 -3.00
C LYS A 59 -2.68 -11.87 -2.85
N ARG A 60 -3.18 -11.34 -1.73
CA ARG A 60 -4.62 -11.13 -1.49
C ARG A 60 -5.27 -10.14 -2.45
N LEU A 61 -4.50 -9.23 -3.04
CA LEU A 61 -4.98 -8.26 -4.02
C LEU A 61 -5.06 -8.84 -5.44
N ALA A 62 -4.58 -10.07 -5.69
CA ALA A 62 -4.55 -10.67 -7.03
C ALA A 62 -5.94 -10.75 -7.70
N ALA A 63 -7.00 -10.91 -6.92
CA ALA A 63 -8.36 -10.94 -7.46
C ALA A 63 -8.86 -9.57 -7.98
N MET A 64 -8.16 -8.48 -7.67
CA MET A 64 -8.41 -7.15 -8.25
C MET A 64 -7.75 -6.96 -9.62
N ILE A 65 -6.94 -7.92 -10.09
CA ILE A 65 -6.26 -7.84 -11.40
C ILE A 65 -7.17 -8.31 -12.52
N GLY A 66 -7.20 -7.55 -13.61
CA GLY A 66 -7.94 -7.85 -14.83
C GLY A 66 -8.83 -6.68 -15.27
N THR A 67 -9.64 -6.95 -16.29
CA THR A 67 -10.65 -6.01 -16.78
C THR A 67 -12.03 -6.43 -16.27
N PHE A 68 -12.82 -5.45 -15.83
CA PHE A 68 -14.11 -5.66 -15.22
C PHE A 68 -15.15 -4.73 -15.84
N ASN A 69 -16.34 -5.26 -16.07
CA ASN A 69 -17.55 -4.47 -16.20
C ASN A 69 -18.02 -4.09 -14.80
N VAL A 70 -18.39 -2.83 -14.60
CA VAL A 70 -18.75 -2.28 -13.29
C VAL A 70 -20.15 -1.70 -13.34
N ALA A 71 -21.06 -2.30 -12.57
CA ALA A 71 -22.36 -1.71 -12.29
C ALA A 71 -22.25 -0.83 -11.05
N ILE A 72 -22.64 0.44 -11.17
CA ILE A 72 -22.51 1.44 -10.11
C ILE A 72 -23.91 1.84 -9.65
N ARG A 73 -24.10 1.86 -8.34
CA ARG A 73 -25.29 2.38 -7.68
C ARG A 73 -24.89 3.47 -6.72
N THR A 74 -25.55 4.62 -6.82
CA THR A 74 -25.28 5.80 -5.99
C THR A 74 -26.53 6.19 -5.23
N TRP A 75 -26.40 6.33 -3.91
CA TRP A 75 -27.45 6.85 -3.03
C TRP A 75 -27.06 8.24 -2.54
N VAL A 76 -27.90 9.23 -2.87
CA VAL A 76 -27.80 10.58 -2.30
C VAL A 76 -28.61 10.68 -1.01
N ASP A 77 -29.76 10.01 -0.99
CA ASP A 77 -30.63 9.84 0.17
C ASP A 77 -30.88 8.33 0.37
N PRO A 78 -30.58 7.75 1.55
CA PRO A 78 -30.77 6.33 1.80
C PRO A 78 -32.24 5.88 1.80
N SER A 79 -33.21 6.80 1.80
CA SER A 79 -34.65 6.50 1.69
C SER A 79 -35.14 6.38 0.25
N GLN A 80 -34.33 6.79 -0.74
CA GLN A 80 -34.68 6.75 -2.15
C GLN A 80 -33.99 5.59 -2.89
N PRO A 81 -34.53 5.13 -4.03
CA PRO A 81 -33.84 4.20 -4.92
C PRO A 81 -32.48 4.76 -5.39
N PRO A 82 -31.47 3.90 -5.63
CA PRO A 82 -30.19 4.35 -6.15
C PRO A 82 -30.31 4.85 -7.59
N ILE A 83 -29.44 5.78 -7.93
CA ILE A 83 -29.15 6.12 -9.31
C ILE A 83 -28.18 5.06 -9.86
N GLU A 84 -28.54 4.44 -10.98
CA GLU A 84 -27.73 3.41 -11.62
C GLU A 84 -26.83 3.99 -12.73
N SER A 85 -25.63 3.45 -12.87
CA SER A 85 -24.61 3.89 -13.83
C SER A 85 -23.70 2.71 -14.18
N SER A 86 -22.88 2.86 -15.23
CA SER A 86 -21.99 1.77 -15.68
C SER A 86 -20.61 2.29 -16.06
N ALA A 87 -19.61 1.46 -15.80
CA ALA A 87 -18.22 1.75 -16.09
C ALA A 87 -17.45 0.48 -16.45
N THR A 88 -16.21 0.66 -16.89
CA THR A 88 -15.19 -0.39 -16.99
C THR A 88 -14.07 -0.07 -16.02
N SER A 89 -13.51 -1.10 -15.40
CA SER A 89 -12.34 -0.99 -14.53
C SER A 89 -11.22 -1.90 -15.02
N VAL A 90 -9.98 -1.40 -14.99
CA VAL A 90 -8.76 -2.19 -15.24
C VAL A 90 -7.91 -2.16 -13.99
N GLY A 91 -7.64 -3.33 -13.41
CA GLY A 91 -6.71 -3.52 -12.31
C GLY A 91 -5.41 -4.17 -12.80
N ALA A 92 -4.27 -3.56 -12.48
CA ALA A 92 -2.96 -4.05 -12.90
C ALA A 92 -1.93 -3.95 -11.77
N TRP A 93 -1.00 -4.90 -11.73
CA TRP A 93 0.19 -4.82 -10.89
C TRP A 93 1.11 -3.71 -11.38
N VAL A 94 1.62 -2.92 -10.46
CA VAL A 94 2.62 -1.90 -10.74
C VAL A 94 3.79 -1.98 -9.75
N LEU A 95 4.94 -1.45 -10.17
CA LEU A 95 6.15 -1.34 -9.34
C LEU A 95 6.62 -2.69 -8.77
N GLY A 96 6.59 -3.74 -9.60
CA GLY A 96 7.02 -5.09 -9.21
C GLY A 96 6.08 -5.75 -8.21
N GLU A 97 4.77 -5.77 -8.53
CA GLU A 97 3.71 -6.42 -7.73
C GLU A 97 3.54 -5.88 -6.29
N ARG A 98 3.98 -4.64 -6.05
CA ARG A 98 3.86 -4.00 -4.73
C ARG A 98 2.52 -3.29 -4.53
N TYR A 99 1.95 -2.79 -5.61
CA TYR A 99 0.68 -2.07 -5.61
C TYR A 99 -0.18 -2.53 -6.77
N VAL A 100 -1.49 -2.50 -6.57
CA VAL A 100 -2.48 -2.59 -7.65
C VAL A 100 -2.89 -1.18 -8.01
N GLN A 101 -2.71 -0.81 -9.28
CA GLN A 101 -3.35 0.36 -9.87
C GLN A 101 -4.73 -0.06 -10.39
N MET A 102 -5.76 0.73 -10.09
CA MET A 102 -7.10 0.60 -10.64
C MET A 102 -7.41 1.83 -11.47
N MET A 103 -7.85 1.64 -12.71
CA MET A 103 -8.36 2.70 -13.58
C MET A 103 -9.82 2.42 -13.86
N LEU A 104 -10.70 3.35 -13.51
CA LEU A 104 -12.14 3.28 -13.76
C LEU A 104 -12.51 4.35 -14.80
N ALA A 105 -13.28 3.97 -15.81
CA ALA A 105 -13.81 4.91 -16.81
C ALA A 105 -15.25 4.54 -17.14
N GLY A 106 -16.15 5.51 -17.17
CA GLY A 106 -17.55 5.26 -17.47
C GLY A 106 -18.39 6.52 -17.55
N ASP A 107 -19.69 6.32 -17.51
CA ASP A 107 -20.68 7.39 -17.44
C ASP A 107 -21.39 7.31 -16.09
N LEU A 108 -21.33 8.40 -15.33
CA LEU A 108 -22.10 8.57 -14.11
C LEU A 108 -23.10 9.70 -14.34
N GLN A 109 -24.39 9.37 -14.31
CA GLN A 109 -25.49 10.33 -14.45
C GLN A 109 -25.43 11.15 -15.77
N GLY A 110 -25.02 10.52 -16.87
CA GLY A 110 -24.92 11.17 -18.19
C GLY A 110 -23.67 12.05 -18.35
N GLN A 111 -22.70 11.96 -17.43
CA GLN A 111 -21.44 12.68 -17.50
C GLN A 111 -20.25 11.69 -17.52
N PRO A 112 -19.24 11.95 -18.37
CA PRO A 112 -18.00 11.18 -18.34
C PRO A 112 -17.34 11.24 -16.96
N PHE A 113 -16.96 10.08 -16.45
CA PHE A 113 -16.29 9.93 -15.17
C PHE A 113 -15.05 9.05 -15.31
N ASN A 114 -13.95 9.53 -14.74
CA ASN A 114 -12.68 8.79 -14.72
C ASN A 114 -12.12 8.78 -13.32
N GLY A 115 -11.59 7.64 -12.90
CA GLY A 115 -10.98 7.47 -11.59
C GLY A 115 -9.70 6.65 -11.67
N ILE A 116 -8.77 6.97 -10.78
CA ILE A 116 -7.53 6.22 -10.58
C ILE A 116 -7.38 5.94 -9.09
N GLY A 117 -7.16 4.68 -8.77
CA GLY A 117 -6.89 4.22 -7.41
C GLY A 117 -5.60 3.43 -7.33
N TYR A 118 -5.02 3.41 -6.13
CA TYR A 118 -3.94 2.49 -5.78
C TYR A 118 -4.27 1.81 -4.47
N ILE A 119 -3.99 0.51 -4.38
CA ILE A 119 -4.02 -0.23 -3.12
C ILE A 119 -2.73 -1.05 -2.98
N GLY A 120 -2.21 -1.11 -1.76
CA GLY A 120 -1.04 -1.92 -1.43
C GLY A 120 -1.04 -2.33 0.03
N PHE A 121 -0.18 -3.30 0.34
CA PHE A 121 0.07 -3.76 1.70
C PHE A 121 1.46 -3.30 2.16
N ASP A 122 1.52 -2.62 3.30
CA ASP A 122 2.77 -2.25 3.95
C ASP A 122 3.30 -3.45 4.74
N ASN A 123 4.42 -4.02 4.29
CA ASN A 123 5.06 -5.15 4.94
C ASN A 123 5.65 -4.81 6.32
N VAL A 124 5.93 -3.54 6.61
CA VAL A 124 6.45 -3.09 7.91
C VAL A 124 5.29 -2.81 8.85
N GLY A 125 4.37 -1.95 8.45
CA GLY A 125 3.17 -1.59 9.22
C GLY A 125 2.11 -2.68 9.30
N LYS A 126 2.24 -3.75 8.50
CA LYS A 126 1.29 -4.89 8.39
C LYS A 126 -0.15 -4.44 8.13
N GLN A 127 -0.33 -3.43 7.29
CA GLN A 127 -1.62 -2.79 7.05
C GLN A 127 -1.81 -2.46 5.57
N TYR A 128 -3.05 -2.54 5.07
CA TYR A 128 -3.37 -2.06 3.74
C TYR A 128 -3.56 -0.55 3.73
N GLN A 129 -3.08 0.07 2.67
CA GLN A 129 -3.28 1.47 2.37
C GLN A 129 -3.87 1.58 0.96
N SER A 130 -4.79 2.53 0.80
CA SER A 130 -5.41 2.82 -0.48
C SER A 130 -5.53 4.32 -0.69
N THR A 131 -5.45 4.75 -1.94
CA THR A 131 -5.79 6.12 -2.34
C THR A 131 -6.64 6.12 -3.60
N TRP A 132 -7.46 7.16 -3.74
CA TRP A 132 -8.35 7.34 -4.86
C TRP A 132 -8.39 8.81 -5.30
N MET A 133 -8.41 9.02 -6.61
CA MET A 133 -8.62 10.30 -7.30
C MET A 133 -9.62 10.08 -8.43
N ASP A 134 -10.45 11.08 -8.72
CA ASP A 134 -11.39 11.01 -9.83
C ASP A 134 -11.72 12.40 -10.41
N SER A 135 -12.49 12.41 -11.50
CA SER A 135 -12.96 13.64 -12.14
C SER A 135 -14.14 14.31 -11.44
N GLY A 136 -14.64 13.76 -10.34
CA GLY A 136 -15.72 14.33 -9.52
C GLY A 136 -15.22 15.25 -8.41
N SER A 137 -13.92 15.28 -8.13
CA SER A 137 -13.33 16.17 -7.13
C SER A 137 -11.88 16.52 -7.44
N THR A 138 -11.31 17.49 -6.73
CA THR A 138 -9.87 17.79 -6.75
C THR A 138 -9.12 17.18 -5.55
N GLY A 139 -9.83 16.45 -4.69
CA GLY A 139 -9.30 15.86 -3.47
C GLY A 139 -8.77 14.45 -3.72
N MET A 140 -7.67 14.12 -3.06
CA MET A 140 -7.23 12.72 -2.94
C MET A 140 -7.82 12.13 -1.67
N THR A 141 -8.46 10.97 -1.78
CA THR A 141 -8.90 10.24 -0.59
C THR A 141 -7.85 9.20 -0.20
N TRP A 142 -7.60 9.07 1.10
CA TRP A 142 -6.68 8.09 1.66
C TRP A 142 -7.41 7.19 2.63
N TYR A 143 -7.17 5.89 2.53
CA TYR A 143 -7.73 4.88 3.39
C TYR A 143 -6.65 3.99 3.99
N LYS A 144 -6.90 3.52 5.21
CA LYS A 144 -6.11 2.49 5.88
C LYS A 144 -7.00 1.44 6.50
N GLY A 145 -6.58 0.19 6.47
CA GLY A 145 -7.32 -0.91 7.07
C GLY A 145 -6.86 -2.26 6.54
N GLY A 146 -7.79 -3.17 6.32
CA GLY A 146 -7.42 -4.45 5.76
C GLY A 146 -8.53 -5.48 5.69
N PHE A 147 -8.14 -6.64 5.19
CA PHE A 147 -9.00 -7.81 5.10
C PHE A 147 -9.17 -8.48 6.46
N ASP A 148 -10.34 -9.08 6.67
CA ASP A 148 -10.59 -10.01 7.75
C ASP A 148 -9.74 -11.29 7.61
N ALA A 149 -9.80 -12.17 8.60
CA ALA A 149 -9.05 -13.43 8.60
C ALA A 149 -9.39 -14.35 7.41
N SER A 150 -10.61 -14.26 6.87
CA SER A 150 -11.04 -15.04 5.71
C SER A 150 -10.42 -14.53 4.41
N GLY A 151 -9.98 -13.27 4.36
CA GLY A 151 -9.53 -12.62 3.14
C GLY A 151 -10.67 -12.23 2.19
N LYS A 152 -11.93 -12.48 2.55
CA LYS A 152 -13.09 -12.22 1.68
C LYS A 152 -13.71 -10.85 1.91
N SER A 153 -13.50 -10.23 3.05
CA SER A 153 -14.02 -8.88 3.32
C SER A 153 -12.90 -7.97 3.80
N ALA A 154 -12.89 -6.73 3.36
CA ALA A 154 -12.01 -5.68 3.88
C ALA A 154 -12.82 -4.46 4.30
N THR A 155 -12.34 -3.78 5.33
CA THR A 155 -12.80 -2.44 5.69
C THR A 155 -11.58 -1.54 5.81
N MET A 156 -11.60 -0.44 5.08
CA MET A 156 -10.59 0.61 5.17
C MET A 156 -11.27 1.92 5.53
N LYS A 157 -10.65 2.68 6.42
CA LYS A 157 -11.19 3.93 6.94
C LYS A 157 -10.34 5.10 6.51
N GLY A 158 -10.99 6.21 6.24
CA GLY A 158 -10.37 7.46 5.85
C GLY A 158 -11.11 8.64 6.47
N SER A 159 -10.61 9.83 6.17
CA SER A 159 -11.25 11.09 6.52
C SER A 159 -11.06 12.04 5.36
N VAL A 160 -12.14 12.68 4.92
CA VAL A 160 -12.15 13.67 3.84
C VAL A 160 -12.72 14.98 4.35
N PRO A 161 -12.33 16.14 3.79
CA PRO A 161 -13.02 17.38 4.09
C PRO A 161 -14.48 17.30 3.64
N ASP A 162 -15.40 17.64 4.53
CA ASP A 162 -16.80 17.86 4.18
C ASP A 162 -16.91 19.08 3.26
N ALA A 163 -17.58 18.91 2.11
CA ALA A 163 -17.59 19.94 1.07
C ALA A 163 -18.31 21.24 1.48
N LEU A 164 -19.19 21.19 2.49
CA LEU A 164 -19.94 22.36 2.97
C LEU A 164 -19.22 23.09 4.10
N THR A 165 -18.63 22.35 5.03
CA THR A 165 -18.06 22.90 6.27
C THR A 165 -16.53 22.97 6.25
N GLY A 166 -15.88 22.29 5.32
CA GLY A 166 -14.42 22.12 5.26
C GLY A 166 -13.84 21.28 6.39
N LYS A 167 -14.66 20.78 7.32
CA LYS A 167 -14.20 19.98 8.47
C LYS A 167 -13.99 18.52 8.08
N PRO A 168 -13.04 17.80 8.70
CA PRO A 168 -12.87 16.38 8.43
C PRO A 168 -14.13 15.56 8.77
N THR A 169 -14.56 14.71 7.86
CA THR A 169 -15.67 13.76 8.03
C THR A 169 -15.21 12.33 7.68
N PRO A 170 -15.57 11.32 8.48
CA PRO A 170 -15.12 9.95 8.26
C PRO A 170 -15.78 9.33 7.03
N VAL A 171 -15.00 8.50 6.34
CA VAL A 171 -15.46 7.66 5.24
C VAL A 171 -14.93 6.24 5.41
N GLU A 172 -15.69 5.26 4.94
CA GLU A 172 -15.24 3.86 4.90
C GLU A 172 -15.35 3.31 3.49
N LEU A 173 -14.31 2.59 3.09
CA LEU A 173 -14.28 1.77 1.88
C LEU A 173 -14.38 0.31 2.31
N ARG A 174 -15.47 -0.35 1.95
CA ARG A 174 -15.71 -1.77 2.26
C ARG A 174 -15.61 -2.58 1.00
N VAL A 175 -14.83 -3.66 1.03
CA VAL A 175 -14.64 -4.53 -0.12
C VAL A 175 -15.10 -5.92 0.25
N LYS A 176 -15.81 -6.58 -0.65
CA LYS A 176 -16.15 -8.00 -0.55
C LYS A 176 -15.71 -8.72 -1.82
N MET A 177 -14.85 -9.71 -1.66
CA MET A 177 -14.38 -10.57 -2.75
C MET A 177 -15.42 -11.65 -3.03
N ASN A 178 -15.67 -11.90 -4.31
CA ASN A 178 -16.56 -12.96 -4.75
C ASN A 178 -15.73 -14.16 -5.24
N ASP A 179 -16.29 -15.36 -5.10
CA ASP A 179 -15.61 -16.58 -5.51
C ASP A 179 -15.48 -16.70 -7.05
N ASP A 180 -16.26 -15.93 -7.81
CA ASP A 180 -16.20 -15.84 -9.28
C ASP A 180 -15.07 -14.94 -9.80
N GLY A 181 -14.20 -14.45 -8.90
CA GLY A 181 -13.10 -13.55 -9.23
C GLY A 181 -13.52 -12.10 -9.47
N GLY A 182 -14.81 -11.77 -9.29
CA GLY A 182 -15.30 -10.40 -9.14
C GLY A 182 -15.21 -9.91 -7.69
N HIS A 183 -15.68 -8.69 -7.45
CA HIS A 183 -15.79 -8.13 -6.11
C HIS A 183 -16.85 -7.04 -6.05
N VAL A 184 -17.23 -6.64 -4.85
CA VAL A 184 -18.08 -5.49 -4.58
C VAL A 184 -17.31 -4.52 -3.71
N THR A 185 -17.32 -3.25 -4.09
CA THR A 185 -16.77 -2.16 -3.31
C THR A 185 -17.89 -1.22 -2.93
N GLU A 186 -17.97 -0.87 -1.65
CA GLU A 186 -18.95 0.06 -1.12
C GLU A 186 -18.23 1.27 -0.50
N LEU A 187 -18.74 2.47 -0.80
CA LEU A 187 -18.33 3.70 -0.16
C LEU A 187 -19.39 4.12 0.86
N TRP A 188 -18.97 4.29 2.11
CA TRP A 188 -19.81 4.70 3.22
C TRP A 188 -19.37 6.06 3.76
N GLY A 189 -20.33 6.92 4.07
CA GLY A 189 -20.09 8.27 4.55
C GLY A 189 -21.36 8.92 5.07
N HIS A 190 -21.25 10.17 5.53
CA HIS A 190 -22.38 10.93 6.06
C HIS A 190 -23.22 11.62 4.97
N GLY A 191 -22.72 11.71 3.73
CA GLY A 191 -23.33 12.53 2.67
C GLY A 191 -23.58 13.95 3.17
N LEU A 192 -24.78 14.48 2.93
CA LEU A 192 -25.24 15.77 3.46
C LEU A 192 -25.82 15.68 4.88
N GLY A 193 -25.96 14.48 5.43
CA GLY A 193 -26.53 14.22 6.74
C GLY A 193 -25.48 14.06 7.84
N LYS A 194 -25.91 13.55 9.00
CA LYS A 194 -25.01 13.22 10.13
C LYS A 194 -24.83 11.72 10.37
N LYS A 195 -25.66 10.89 9.74
CA LYS A 195 -25.67 9.43 9.94
C LYS A 195 -24.94 8.76 8.80
N MET A 196 -24.03 7.85 9.11
CA MET A 196 -23.28 7.14 8.08
C MET A 196 -24.20 6.17 7.34
N PHE A 197 -24.14 6.19 6.02
CA PHE A 197 -24.90 5.30 5.15
C PHE A 197 -24.05 4.91 3.93
N LYS A 198 -24.53 3.90 3.19
CA LYS A 198 -23.90 3.49 1.94
C LYS A 198 -24.21 4.52 0.86
N MET A 199 -23.20 5.28 0.45
CA MET A 199 -23.32 6.31 -0.58
C MET A 199 -23.14 5.71 -1.98
N MET A 200 -22.30 4.68 -2.13
CA MET A 200 -22.03 4.06 -3.42
C MET A 200 -21.78 2.56 -3.28
N GLU A 201 -22.19 1.78 -4.28
CA GLU A 201 -21.85 0.37 -4.48
C GLU A 201 -21.35 0.20 -5.91
N LEU A 202 -20.18 -0.43 -6.06
CA LEU A 202 -19.59 -0.80 -7.33
C LEU A 202 -19.49 -2.31 -7.36
N ARG A 203 -20.17 -2.95 -8.31
CA ARG A 203 -20.12 -4.40 -8.51
C ARG A 203 -19.29 -4.70 -9.73
N TYR A 204 -18.17 -5.37 -9.51
CA TYR A 204 -17.19 -5.72 -10.52
C TYR A 204 -17.43 -7.16 -10.97
N THR A 205 -17.68 -7.33 -12.26
CA THR A 205 -17.77 -8.64 -12.92
C THR A 205 -16.67 -8.72 -13.96
N ARG A 206 -15.88 -9.80 -13.94
CA ARG A 206 -14.81 -9.98 -14.93
C ARG A 206 -15.38 -9.88 -16.34
N SER A 207 -14.73 -9.08 -17.18
CA SER A 207 -15.01 -9.07 -18.60
C SER A 207 -14.62 -10.43 -19.19
N LYS A 208 -15.43 -10.93 -20.12
CA LYS A 208 -15.14 -12.17 -20.86
C LYS A 208 -13.99 -11.97 -21.85
#